data_AF-A0A3M1SIQ9-F1
#
_entry.id   AF-A0A3M1SIQ9-F1
#
_cell.length_a   1.000
_cell.length_b   1.000
_cell.length_c   1.000
_cell.angle_alpha   90.00
_cell.angle_beta   90.00
_cell.angle_gamma   90.00
#
_symmetry.space_group_name_H-M   'P 1'
#
loop_
_entity.id
_entity.type
_entity.pdbx_description
1 polymer ?
#
loop_
_entity_poly.entity_id
_entity_poly.type
_entity_poly.pdbx_seq_one_letter_code
_entity_poly.pdbx_strand_id
1 'polypeptide(L)'
;MLVFLADLHLTDGTVRDSLAVDAVDWLARQLSAAAEEASYRRDGSYRPIDRLDLVLLGDVLDFLATDRWTARSSVRPWLPPDSPGLFAQLSRIAEAILRHNEPIVDFFAQLRRQGVGVPPLLRTRSPNDAECDYVPVIVHYVVGERDWFLHLPGAAYDRLREMVGSAFGVAQPFEAPFPHEMIEDAILLDALRRHKVAARHGDAFDPFCYAGDRDSASIFDVFVVELLVRFQASLQRELGDFLDESLTARIRRIHHVYPAVAAPAWLDGILQAACLPPRLQRAIESVWDSCCDEFLRHERVAAWLDEGDRGTRRRLMRLLRFSSRPARDWWKKLIAWHRRLRGAESDSFVVHALAEQDFRNRRAKHIVYAHRRENEIVPLEASFADGYVLDQVFYQTAGWATVESSARLARAHAEPVAFDVRQLPVFFQGDEASGRPFVVSTAVLGRRRGMVRREPAVAKRTMQSADRQGSAAVHGAEAVPQPHFSTAAERRETSPDADSSVERPASQTNEATE
;
A
#
# COMPACT_ATOMS: atom_id res chain seq x y z
N MET A 1 -24.05 -3.46 -3.70
CA MET A 1 -22.64 -3.14 -4.03
C MET A 1 -21.74 -3.13 -2.79
N LEU A 2 -20.56 -3.76 -2.89
CA LEU A 2 -19.51 -3.84 -1.87
C LEU A 2 -18.19 -3.34 -2.45
N VAL A 3 -17.46 -2.51 -1.71
CA VAL A 3 -16.21 -1.87 -2.16
C VAL A 3 -15.10 -2.07 -1.13
N PHE A 4 -13.87 -2.31 -1.59
CA PHE A 4 -12.70 -2.42 -0.70
C PHE A 4 -11.72 -1.27 -0.90
N LEU A 5 -11.19 -0.77 0.22
CA LEU A 5 -10.16 0.24 0.29
C LEU A 5 -9.15 -0.17 1.37
N ALA A 6 -7.87 -0.27 1.03
CA ALA A 6 -6.85 -0.81 1.94
C ALA A 6 -5.57 0.04 1.92
N ASP A 7 -4.75 -0.10 2.97
CA ASP A 7 -3.38 0.42 3.03
C ASP A 7 -3.31 1.93 2.68
N LEU A 8 -4.22 2.74 3.23
CA LEU A 8 -4.17 4.20 3.06
C LEU A 8 -2.94 4.80 3.75
N HIS A 9 -2.52 4.15 4.85
CA HIS A 9 -1.39 4.52 5.69
C HIS A 9 -1.32 6.02 6.00
N LEU A 10 -2.43 6.58 6.48
CA LEU A 10 -2.44 7.99 6.88
C LEU A 10 -1.49 8.19 8.07
N THR A 11 -0.60 9.16 7.96
CA THR A 11 0.43 9.45 8.97
C THR A 11 0.26 10.85 9.56
N ASP A 12 1.03 11.18 10.60
CA ASP A 12 1.09 12.54 11.14
C ASP A 12 2.11 13.44 10.40
N GLY A 13 2.68 12.96 9.30
CA GLY A 13 3.63 13.68 8.45
C GLY A 13 5.04 13.83 9.03
N THR A 14 5.34 13.31 10.22
CA THR A 14 6.64 13.53 10.89
C THR A 14 7.79 12.74 10.24
N VAL A 15 7.49 11.53 9.76
CA VAL A 15 8.47 10.53 9.32
C VAL A 15 8.22 10.04 7.89
N ARG A 16 6.95 10.05 7.48
CA ARG A 16 6.46 9.53 6.21
C ARG A 16 5.39 10.46 5.67
N ASP A 17 5.41 10.72 4.37
CA ASP A 17 4.35 11.48 3.69
C ASP A 17 3.03 10.69 3.74
N SER A 18 1.93 11.40 3.95
CA SER A 18 0.60 10.81 3.91
C SER A 18 0.06 10.71 2.47
N LEU A 19 -1.11 10.10 2.32
CA LEU A 19 -1.84 10.05 1.06
C LEU A 19 -2.12 11.47 0.54
N ALA A 20 -1.91 11.68 -0.76
CA ALA A 20 -2.19 12.97 -1.38
C ALA A 20 -3.71 13.26 -1.41
N VAL A 21 -4.10 14.51 -1.17
CA VAL A 21 -5.52 14.92 -1.13
C VAL A 21 -6.24 14.67 -2.46
N ASP A 22 -5.55 14.78 -3.60
CA ASP A 22 -6.13 14.47 -4.92
C ASP A 22 -6.58 12.99 -5.08
N ALA A 23 -6.18 12.13 -4.15
CA ALA A 23 -6.63 10.76 -4.08
C ALA A 23 -8.12 10.67 -3.79
N VAL A 24 -8.65 11.52 -2.90
CA VAL A 24 -10.09 11.47 -2.58
C VAL A 24 -10.96 11.92 -3.74
N ASP A 25 -10.48 12.83 -4.59
CA ASP A 25 -11.19 13.21 -5.81
C ASP A 25 -11.30 12.03 -6.80
N TRP A 26 -10.23 11.25 -6.91
CA TRP A 26 -10.27 10.01 -7.71
C TRP A 26 -11.23 9.00 -7.08
N LEU A 27 -11.17 8.80 -5.76
CA LEU A 27 -12.08 7.91 -5.03
C LEU A 27 -13.54 8.27 -5.27
N ALA A 28 -13.90 9.53 -5.07
CA ALA A 28 -15.26 10.04 -5.24
C ALA A 28 -15.80 9.72 -6.64
N ARG A 29 -15.02 10.03 -7.68
CA ARG A 29 -15.39 9.73 -9.07
C ARG A 29 -15.57 8.23 -9.32
N GLN A 30 -14.67 7.40 -8.78
CA GLN A 30 -14.76 5.95 -8.96
C GLN A 30 -15.98 5.36 -8.23
N LEU A 31 -16.28 5.83 -7.01
CA LEU A 31 -17.45 5.37 -6.26
C LEU A 31 -18.76 5.76 -6.95
N SER A 32 -18.89 7.01 -7.41
CA SER A 32 -20.07 7.46 -8.17
C SER A 32 -20.25 6.68 -9.47
N ALA A 33 -19.19 6.52 -10.26
CA ALA A 33 -19.26 5.76 -11.52
C ALA A 33 -19.64 4.29 -11.27
N ALA A 34 -19.05 3.66 -10.24
CA ALA A 34 -19.37 2.28 -9.90
C ALA A 34 -20.80 2.12 -9.37
N ALA A 35 -21.29 3.07 -8.57
CA ALA A 35 -22.67 3.05 -8.05
C ALA A 35 -23.70 3.25 -9.17
N GLU A 36 -23.42 4.14 -10.12
CA GLU A 36 -24.23 4.32 -11.32
C GLU A 36 -24.24 3.05 -12.18
N GLU A 37 -23.08 2.45 -12.45
CA GLU A 37 -22.98 1.19 -13.18
C GLU A 37 -23.76 0.07 -12.47
N ALA A 38 -23.59 -0.06 -11.14
CA ALA A 38 -24.32 -1.01 -10.32
C ALA A 38 -25.84 -0.83 -10.40
N SER A 39 -26.31 0.37 -10.76
CA SER A 39 -27.73 0.70 -10.86
C SER A 39 -28.37 0.18 -12.15
N TYR A 40 -27.60 -0.25 -13.15
CA TYR A 40 -28.15 -0.95 -14.31
C TYR A 40 -28.38 -2.44 -14.01
N ARG A 41 -29.54 -2.95 -14.40
CA ARG A 41 -29.95 -4.35 -14.23
C ARG A 41 -29.71 -5.13 -15.52
N ARG A 42 -29.71 -6.47 -15.45
CA ARG A 42 -29.44 -7.34 -16.60
C ARG A 42 -30.44 -7.15 -17.76
N ASP A 43 -31.68 -6.76 -17.45
CA ASP A 43 -32.71 -6.46 -18.45
C ASP A 43 -32.56 -5.07 -19.09
N GLY A 44 -31.52 -4.32 -18.73
CA GLY A 44 -31.26 -2.96 -19.20
C GLY A 44 -32.03 -1.87 -18.44
N SER A 45 -32.87 -2.23 -17.47
CA SER A 45 -33.57 -1.25 -16.65
C SER A 45 -32.62 -0.57 -15.66
N TYR A 46 -32.89 0.71 -15.38
CA TYR A 46 -32.18 1.45 -14.34
C TYR A 46 -32.93 1.30 -13.01
N ARG A 47 -32.21 0.95 -11.96
CA ARG A 47 -32.69 0.90 -10.57
C ARG A 47 -31.51 1.24 -9.65
N PRO A 48 -31.52 2.40 -8.97
CA PRO A 48 -30.51 2.73 -7.96
C PRO A 48 -30.24 1.57 -7.00
N ILE A 49 -28.98 1.35 -6.65
CA ILE A 49 -28.63 0.39 -5.60
C ILE A 49 -29.16 0.87 -4.24
N ASP A 50 -29.60 -0.05 -3.39
CA ASP A 50 -30.22 0.31 -2.11
C ASP A 50 -29.17 0.80 -1.08
N ARG A 51 -27.93 0.31 -1.18
CA ARG A 51 -26.80 0.69 -0.30
C ARG A 51 -25.43 0.34 -0.90
N LEU A 52 -24.41 1.02 -0.41
CA LEU A 52 -23.00 0.73 -0.64
C LEU A 52 -22.33 0.33 0.68
N ASP A 53 -21.74 -0.86 0.74
CA ASP A 53 -20.88 -1.28 1.85
C ASP A 53 -19.41 -0.99 1.49
N LEU A 54 -18.74 -0.07 2.19
CA LEU A 54 -17.33 0.28 1.98
C LEU A 54 -16.49 -0.35 3.10
N VAL A 55 -15.58 -1.24 2.75
CA VAL A 55 -14.69 -1.91 3.71
C VAL A 55 -13.31 -1.26 3.66
N LEU A 56 -12.94 -0.62 4.75
CA LEU A 56 -11.58 -0.19 5.08
C LEU A 56 -10.79 -1.41 5.56
N LEU A 57 -10.10 -2.08 4.64
CA LEU A 57 -9.44 -3.37 4.83
C LEU A 57 -7.99 -3.18 5.29
N GLY A 58 -7.82 -2.78 6.54
CA GLY A 58 -6.53 -2.68 7.22
C GLY A 58 -5.63 -1.52 6.79
N ASP A 59 -4.71 -1.19 7.70
CA ASP A 59 -3.63 -0.23 7.48
C ASP A 59 -4.11 1.13 6.95
N VAL A 60 -5.27 1.57 7.42
CA VAL A 60 -5.81 2.89 7.12
C VAL A 60 -5.01 3.96 7.84
N LEU A 61 -4.69 3.74 9.12
CA LEU A 61 -3.83 4.62 9.89
C LEU A 61 -2.46 3.96 10.12
N ASP A 62 -1.39 4.75 10.06
CA ASP A 62 -0.04 4.28 10.35
C ASP A 62 0.40 4.78 11.73
N PHE A 63 0.03 4.06 12.80
CA PHE A 63 0.41 4.45 14.15
C PHE A 63 1.92 4.32 14.42
N LEU A 64 2.65 3.59 13.58
CA LEU A 64 4.06 3.26 13.79
C LEU A 64 5.00 4.26 13.12
N ALA A 65 4.66 4.79 11.95
CA ALA A 65 5.50 5.71 11.18
C ALA A 65 5.43 7.17 11.69
N THR A 66 5.84 7.37 12.94
CA THR A 66 5.89 8.69 13.60
C THR A 66 7.12 8.84 14.50
N ASP A 67 7.72 10.04 14.51
CA ASP A 67 8.87 10.34 15.38
C ASP A 67 8.50 10.38 16.86
N ARG A 68 7.21 10.47 17.18
CA ARG A 68 6.67 10.58 18.53
C ARG A 68 7.03 9.39 19.41
N TRP A 69 7.29 8.22 18.82
CA TRP A 69 7.79 7.05 19.54
C TRP A 69 9.23 7.23 20.04
N THR A 70 10.08 7.89 19.25
CA THR A 70 11.49 8.09 19.63
C THR A 70 11.70 9.34 20.47
N ALA A 71 10.78 10.31 20.42
CA ALA A 71 10.79 11.51 21.25
C ALA A 71 10.64 11.23 22.77
N ARG A 72 9.98 10.13 23.16
CA ARG A 72 9.84 9.69 24.55
C ARG A 72 10.45 8.31 24.72
N SER A 73 11.55 8.20 25.47
CA SER A 73 12.31 6.94 25.57
C SER A 73 11.56 5.79 26.24
N SER A 74 10.55 6.07 27.08
CA SER A 74 9.91 5.06 27.94
C SER A 74 8.62 4.46 27.39
N VAL A 75 8.03 5.03 26.33
CA VAL A 75 6.74 4.57 25.79
C VAL A 75 6.96 3.94 24.43
N ARG A 76 6.53 2.69 24.26
CA ARG A 76 6.68 1.93 23.01
C ARG A 76 5.39 1.21 22.64
N PRO A 77 5.18 0.94 21.34
CA PRO A 77 3.95 0.28 20.88
C PRO A 77 3.74 -1.12 21.45
N TRP A 78 4.80 -1.74 21.96
CA TRP A 78 4.78 -3.07 22.55
C TRP A 78 4.77 -3.08 24.09
N LEU A 79 4.44 -1.96 24.73
CA LEU A 79 4.11 -1.99 26.15
C LEU A 79 2.82 -2.78 26.40
N PRO A 80 2.59 -3.29 27.62
CA PRO A 80 1.30 -3.88 27.98
C PRO A 80 0.12 -2.94 27.63
N PRO A 81 -0.98 -3.44 27.04
CA PRO A 81 -2.13 -2.61 26.65
C PRO A 81 -2.75 -1.79 27.79
N ASP A 82 -2.66 -2.27 29.04
CA ASP A 82 -3.14 -1.57 30.22
C ASP A 82 -2.22 -0.43 30.70
N SER A 83 -1.07 -0.22 30.06
CA SER A 83 -0.11 0.83 30.41
C SER A 83 -0.70 2.23 30.14
N PRO A 84 -0.89 3.08 31.15
CA PRO A 84 -1.51 4.40 30.96
C PRO A 84 -0.72 5.30 29.98
N GLY A 85 0.61 5.15 29.97
CA GLY A 85 1.48 5.89 29.05
C GLY A 85 1.31 5.49 27.59
N LEU A 86 0.94 4.24 27.30
CA LEU A 86 0.72 3.75 25.94
C LEU A 86 -0.53 4.39 25.34
N PHE A 87 -1.66 4.31 26.04
CA PHE A 87 -2.91 4.95 25.58
C PHE A 87 -2.72 6.45 25.33
N ALA A 88 -2.12 7.19 26.28
CA ALA A 88 -1.89 8.63 26.12
C ALA A 88 -0.92 8.98 24.97
N GLN A 89 -0.09 8.04 24.53
CA GLN A 89 0.75 8.19 23.33
C GLN A 89 -0.04 7.90 22.07
N LEU A 90 -0.82 6.81 22.05
CA LEU A 90 -1.67 6.43 20.91
C LEU A 90 -2.72 7.49 20.59
N SER A 91 -3.41 8.04 21.60
CA SER A 91 -4.37 9.13 21.39
C SER A 91 -3.71 10.35 20.74
N ARG A 92 -2.53 10.76 21.21
CA ARG A 92 -1.77 11.87 20.62
C ARG A 92 -1.29 11.60 19.19
N ILE A 93 -1.02 10.34 18.86
CA ILE A 93 -0.65 9.94 17.49
C ILE A 93 -1.89 10.00 16.60
N ALA A 94 -3.00 9.37 17.02
CA ALA A 94 -4.25 9.40 16.26
C ALA A 94 -4.75 10.84 16.03
N GLU A 95 -4.78 11.69 17.05
CA GLU A 95 -5.15 13.10 16.90
C GLU A 95 -4.26 13.84 15.87
N ALA A 96 -2.96 13.55 15.88
CA ALA A 96 -2.03 14.17 14.95
C ALA A 96 -2.24 13.65 13.51
N ILE A 97 -2.49 12.35 13.34
CA ILE A 97 -2.83 11.75 12.04
C ILE A 97 -4.13 12.35 11.52
N LEU A 98 -5.21 12.34 12.31
CA LEU A 98 -6.52 12.86 11.90
C LEU A 98 -6.44 14.34 11.51
N ARG A 99 -5.72 15.15 12.29
CA ARG A 99 -5.53 16.58 11.99
C ARG A 99 -4.70 16.81 10.74
N HIS A 100 -3.61 16.06 10.54
CA HIS A 100 -2.77 16.19 9.36
C HIS A 100 -3.53 15.81 8.08
N ASN A 101 -4.53 14.92 8.20
CA ASN A 101 -5.30 14.37 7.09
C ASN A 101 -6.75 14.85 7.05
N GLU A 102 -7.06 16.00 7.66
CA GLU A 102 -8.43 16.54 7.77
C GLU A 102 -9.21 16.49 6.44
N PRO A 103 -8.67 16.90 5.27
CA PRO A 103 -9.41 16.80 4.01
C PRO A 103 -9.84 15.38 3.62
N ILE A 104 -9.01 14.38 3.95
CA ILE A 104 -9.30 12.97 3.66
C ILE A 104 -10.34 12.44 4.65
N VAL A 105 -10.20 12.78 5.92
CA VAL A 105 -11.15 12.42 6.98
C VAL A 105 -12.53 13.02 6.70
N ASP A 106 -12.58 14.29 6.34
CA ASP A 106 -13.81 15.01 5.99
C ASP A 106 -14.54 14.37 4.81
N PHE A 107 -13.79 13.85 3.82
CA PHE A 107 -14.37 13.10 2.71
C PHE A 107 -15.13 11.86 3.20
N PHE A 108 -14.56 11.05 4.10
CA PHE A 108 -15.25 9.88 4.64
C PHE A 108 -16.46 10.26 5.52
N ALA A 109 -16.32 11.31 6.35
CA ALA A 109 -17.43 11.84 7.13
C ALA A 109 -18.57 12.36 6.25
N GLN A 110 -18.26 13.00 5.12
CA GLN A 110 -19.23 13.44 4.12
C GLN A 110 -19.88 12.23 3.43
N LEU A 111 -19.08 11.24 3.02
CA LEU A 111 -19.55 10.02 2.38
C LEU A 111 -20.56 9.27 3.27
N ARG A 112 -20.31 9.19 4.58
CA ARG A 112 -21.23 8.57 5.54
C ARG A 112 -22.53 9.35 5.74
N ARG A 113 -22.47 10.69 5.73
CA ARG A 113 -23.63 11.57 5.99
C ARG A 113 -24.52 11.74 4.77
N GLN A 114 -23.91 11.94 3.60
CA GLN A 114 -24.61 12.24 2.36
C GLN A 114 -24.84 10.99 1.53
N GLY A 115 -23.90 10.05 1.49
CA GLY A 115 -23.93 8.90 0.60
C GLY A 115 -23.17 9.15 -0.71
N VAL A 116 -23.36 8.27 -1.69
CA VAL A 116 -22.82 8.41 -3.06
C VAL A 116 -23.94 8.87 -3.98
N GLY A 117 -23.68 9.94 -4.73
CA GLY A 117 -24.62 10.45 -5.72
C GLY A 117 -24.80 9.51 -6.91
N VAL A 118 -26.06 9.26 -7.28
CA VAL A 118 -26.49 8.53 -8.49
C VAL A 118 -27.67 9.25 -9.14
N PRO A 119 -27.87 9.14 -10.47
CA PRO A 119 -29.07 9.68 -11.10
C PRO A 119 -30.37 9.09 -10.51
N PRO A 120 -31.42 9.88 -10.23
CA PRO A 120 -32.69 9.33 -9.79
C PRO A 120 -33.43 8.60 -10.92
N LEU A 121 -34.34 7.71 -10.53
CA LEU A 121 -35.18 6.95 -11.45
C LEU A 121 -36.34 7.81 -11.99
N LEU A 122 -36.37 8.08 -13.29
CA LEU A 122 -37.55 8.67 -13.93
C LEU A 122 -38.71 7.67 -14.00
N ARG A 123 -39.94 8.19 -14.15
CA ARG A 123 -41.14 7.36 -14.42
C ARG A 123 -40.98 6.44 -15.64
N THR A 124 -40.12 6.82 -16.59
CA THR A 124 -39.79 6.05 -17.79
C THR A 124 -38.79 4.91 -17.56
N ARG A 125 -38.33 4.70 -16.30
CA ARG A 125 -37.26 3.76 -15.93
C ARG A 125 -35.89 4.07 -16.54
N SER A 126 -35.66 5.34 -16.84
CA SER A 126 -34.38 5.88 -17.32
C SER A 126 -33.76 6.76 -16.23
N PRO A 127 -32.43 6.92 -16.19
CA PRO A 127 -31.78 7.87 -15.28
C PRO A 127 -32.16 9.32 -15.63
N ASN A 128 -32.28 10.17 -14.60
CA ASN A 128 -32.36 11.63 -14.76
C ASN A 128 -31.00 12.27 -14.50
N ASP A 129 -30.20 12.51 -15.54
CA ASP A 129 -28.84 13.05 -15.37
C ASP A 129 -28.81 14.49 -14.84
N ALA A 130 -29.96 15.18 -14.76
CA ALA A 130 -30.07 16.54 -14.25
C ALA A 130 -30.20 16.61 -12.71
N GLU A 131 -30.55 15.51 -12.06
CA GLU A 131 -30.75 15.44 -10.61
C GLU A 131 -29.84 14.37 -10.00
N CYS A 132 -29.69 14.42 -8.68
CA CYS A 132 -28.85 13.48 -7.94
C CYS A 132 -29.64 12.99 -6.73
N ASP A 133 -29.80 11.67 -6.63
CA ASP A 133 -30.22 11.00 -5.41
C ASP A 133 -28.99 10.38 -4.74
N TYR A 134 -29.06 10.10 -3.44
CA TYR A 134 -27.92 9.61 -2.69
C TYR A 134 -28.14 8.21 -2.15
N VAL A 135 -27.23 7.31 -2.51
CA VAL A 135 -27.16 5.95 -1.98
C VAL A 135 -26.46 5.98 -0.63
N PRO A 136 -27.07 5.44 0.44
CA PRO A 136 -26.43 5.40 1.75
C PRO A 136 -25.17 4.54 1.74
N VAL A 137 -24.13 5.02 2.42
CA VAL A 137 -22.85 4.32 2.57
C VAL A 137 -22.70 3.82 4.01
N ILE A 138 -22.38 2.54 4.14
CA ILE A 138 -22.00 1.91 5.41
C ILE A 138 -20.49 1.67 5.34
N VAL A 139 -19.73 2.31 6.24
CA VAL A 139 -18.28 2.13 6.32
C VAL A 139 -17.97 1.08 7.39
N HIS A 140 -17.25 0.04 6.98
CA HIS A 140 -16.76 -1.03 7.85
C HIS A 140 -15.24 -0.88 8.01
N TYR A 141 -14.72 -1.04 9.22
CA TYR A 141 -13.29 -1.01 9.50
C TYR A 141 -12.77 -2.40 9.85
N VAL A 142 -11.65 -2.81 9.26
CA VAL A 142 -10.91 -4.02 9.61
C VAL A 142 -9.48 -3.59 9.89
N VAL A 143 -8.86 -4.08 10.97
CA VAL A 143 -7.49 -3.68 11.31
C VAL A 143 -6.45 -4.46 10.50
N GLY A 144 -5.30 -3.83 10.26
CA GLY A 144 -4.08 -4.42 9.72
C GLY A 144 -2.93 -4.35 10.74
N GLU A 145 -1.69 -4.57 10.31
CA GLU A 145 -0.54 -4.56 11.23
C GLU A 145 -0.12 -3.17 11.70
N ARG A 146 -0.62 -2.07 11.11
CA ARG A 146 -0.22 -0.71 11.50
C ARG A 146 -1.26 0.03 12.33
N ASP A 147 -2.50 -0.45 12.35
CA ASP A 147 -3.60 0.09 13.14
C ASP A 147 -4.25 -0.95 14.08
N TRP A 148 -3.55 -2.07 14.33
CA TRP A 148 -3.98 -3.13 15.25
C TRP A 148 -4.36 -2.66 16.66
N PHE A 149 -3.88 -1.49 17.13
CA PHE A 149 -4.32 -0.91 18.41
C PHE A 149 -5.83 -0.69 18.49
N LEU A 150 -6.53 -0.59 17.36
CA LEU A 150 -7.99 -0.47 17.31
C LEU A 150 -8.72 -1.80 17.59
N HIS A 151 -8.00 -2.92 17.60
CA HIS A 151 -8.49 -4.23 18.02
C HIS A 151 -8.36 -4.46 19.54
N LEU A 152 -7.57 -3.66 20.25
CA LEU A 152 -7.36 -3.86 21.68
C LEU A 152 -8.64 -3.62 22.50
N PRO A 153 -9.00 -4.51 23.45
CA PRO A 153 -10.20 -4.35 24.26
C PRO A 153 -10.04 -3.29 25.36
N GLY A 154 -11.17 -2.76 25.83
CA GLY A 154 -11.28 -1.96 27.07
C GLY A 154 -11.52 -0.47 26.88
N ALA A 155 -12.05 0.17 27.93
CA ALA A 155 -12.58 1.55 27.90
C ALA A 155 -11.61 2.63 27.41
N ALA A 156 -10.30 2.41 27.55
CA ALA A 156 -9.32 3.31 26.96
C ALA A 156 -9.34 3.23 25.43
N TYR A 157 -9.27 2.02 24.89
CA TYR A 157 -9.29 1.77 23.46
C TYR A 157 -10.67 2.00 22.83
N ASP A 158 -11.76 1.89 23.60
CA ASP A 158 -13.10 2.32 23.16
C ASP A 158 -13.09 3.80 22.76
N ARG A 159 -12.44 4.66 23.56
CA ARG A 159 -12.31 6.09 23.23
C ARG A 159 -11.41 6.33 22.02
N LEU A 160 -10.36 5.50 21.84
CA LEU A 160 -9.51 5.59 20.65
C LEU A 160 -10.30 5.22 19.39
N ARG A 161 -11.09 4.15 19.45
CA ARG A 161 -12.02 3.74 18.40
C ARG A 161 -13.11 4.75 18.15
N GLU A 162 -13.69 5.35 19.19
CA GLU A 162 -14.70 6.41 19.02
C GLU A 162 -14.10 7.60 18.27
N MET A 163 -12.90 8.04 18.63
CA MET A 163 -12.21 9.13 17.95
C MET A 163 -11.95 8.81 16.47
N VAL A 164 -11.40 7.62 16.17
CA VAL A 164 -11.09 7.22 14.78
C VAL A 164 -12.38 6.92 14.00
N GLY A 165 -13.24 6.08 14.55
CA GLY A 165 -14.49 5.63 13.96
C GLY A 165 -15.45 6.78 13.65
N SER A 166 -15.59 7.75 14.56
CA SER A 166 -16.39 8.95 14.29
C SER A 166 -15.81 9.78 13.14
N ALA A 167 -14.49 9.87 13.02
CA ALA A 167 -13.82 10.62 11.96
C ALA A 167 -14.07 10.01 10.58
N PHE A 168 -14.02 8.68 10.47
CA PHE A 168 -14.26 7.95 9.22
C PHE A 168 -15.73 7.57 8.98
N GLY A 169 -16.63 7.86 9.92
CA GLY A 169 -18.03 7.47 9.82
C GLY A 169 -18.27 5.96 9.86
N VAL A 170 -17.44 5.24 10.62
CA VAL A 170 -17.48 3.78 10.80
C VAL A 170 -18.79 3.36 11.46
N ALA A 171 -19.39 2.27 10.98
CA ALA A 171 -20.70 1.79 11.43
C ALA A 171 -20.63 0.85 12.64
N GLN A 172 -19.48 0.22 12.89
CA GLN A 172 -19.28 -0.65 14.04
C GLN A 172 -19.42 0.09 15.38
N PRO A 173 -19.88 -0.59 16.45
CA PRO A 173 -19.87 -0.03 17.80
C PRO A 173 -18.43 0.23 18.25
N PHE A 174 -18.24 1.31 19.03
CA PHE A 174 -16.90 1.71 19.48
C PHE A 174 -16.49 1.01 20.78
N GLU A 175 -17.47 0.45 21.50
CA GLU A 175 -17.29 -0.33 22.74
C GLU A 175 -16.78 -1.76 22.50
N ALA A 176 -16.62 -2.15 21.23
CA ALA A 176 -16.06 -3.43 20.83
C ALA A 176 -14.81 -3.20 19.96
N PRO A 177 -13.80 -4.07 20.04
CA PRO A 177 -12.71 -4.13 19.06
C PRO A 177 -13.17 -4.01 17.61
N PHE A 178 -12.47 -3.21 16.81
CA PHE A 178 -12.62 -3.33 15.36
C PHE A 178 -12.03 -4.67 14.91
N PRO A 179 -12.70 -5.40 14.01
CA PRO A 179 -12.33 -6.77 13.67
C PRO A 179 -10.97 -6.85 12.98
N HIS A 180 -10.19 -7.88 13.28
CA HIS A 180 -9.07 -8.36 12.47
C HIS A 180 -9.56 -9.45 11.52
N GLU A 181 -10.44 -10.30 12.03
CA GLU A 181 -11.09 -11.38 11.30
C GLU A 181 -12.53 -11.01 10.98
N MET A 182 -12.98 -11.28 9.76
CA MET A 182 -14.34 -10.91 9.32
C MET A 182 -15.46 -11.56 10.14
N ILE A 183 -15.17 -12.67 10.84
CA ILE A 183 -16.14 -13.38 11.67
C ILE A 183 -16.45 -12.64 12.99
N GLU A 184 -15.60 -11.70 13.38
CA GLU A 184 -15.76 -10.91 14.61
C GLU A 184 -16.85 -9.85 14.48
N ASP A 185 -17.25 -9.48 13.25
CA ASP A 185 -18.35 -8.56 12.97
C ASP A 185 -19.44 -9.21 12.10
N ALA A 186 -20.62 -9.42 12.68
CA ALA A 186 -21.72 -10.08 12.00
C ALA A 186 -22.32 -9.28 10.84
N ILE A 187 -22.27 -7.94 10.89
CA ILE A 187 -22.85 -7.05 9.88
C ILE A 187 -21.95 -7.05 8.64
N LEU A 188 -20.64 -6.93 8.85
CA LEU A 188 -19.62 -7.06 7.82
C LEU A 188 -19.66 -8.46 7.19
N LEU A 189 -19.72 -9.51 8.00
CA LEU A 189 -19.81 -10.88 7.50
C LEU A 189 -21.05 -11.11 6.63
N ASP A 190 -22.21 -10.55 6.99
CA ASP A 190 -23.40 -10.57 6.14
C ASP A 190 -23.15 -9.84 4.81
N ALA A 191 -22.57 -8.65 4.85
CA ALA A 191 -22.24 -7.89 3.65
C ALA A 191 -21.32 -8.68 2.70
N LEU A 192 -20.27 -9.31 3.23
CA LEU A 192 -19.37 -10.17 2.48
C LEU A 192 -20.09 -11.37 1.86
N ARG A 193 -20.94 -12.07 2.64
CA ARG A 193 -21.70 -13.24 2.17
C ARG A 193 -22.68 -12.90 1.07
N ARG A 194 -23.39 -11.76 1.15
CA ARG A 194 -24.30 -11.28 0.10
C ARG A 194 -23.61 -11.12 -1.24
N HIS A 195 -22.33 -10.75 -1.24
CA HIS A 195 -21.51 -10.57 -2.43
C HIS A 195 -20.62 -11.77 -2.74
N LYS A 196 -20.72 -12.87 -1.97
CA LYS A 196 -19.86 -14.07 -2.08
C LYS A 196 -18.38 -13.72 -2.03
N VAL A 197 -18.01 -12.82 -1.13
CA VAL A 197 -16.62 -12.40 -0.90
C VAL A 197 -16.13 -12.99 0.42
N ALA A 198 -14.87 -13.44 0.46
CA ALA A 198 -14.10 -13.57 1.69
C ALA A 198 -12.94 -12.58 1.62
N ALA A 199 -12.64 -11.90 2.71
CA ALA A 199 -11.61 -10.87 2.72
C ALA A 199 -10.75 -10.93 3.99
N ARG A 200 -9.49 -10.47 3.90
CA ARG A 200 -8.55 -10.36 5.02
C ARG A 200 -7.58 -9.21 4.76
N HIS A 201 -7.01 -8.60 5.80
CA HIS A 201 -5.86 -7.73 5.58
C HIS A 201 -4.70 -8.53 4.97
N GLY A 202 -4.34 -9.66 5.56
CA GLY A 202 -3.31 -10.57 5.02
C GLY A 202 -1.98 -10.49 5.76
N ASP A 203 -1.86 -9.61 6.74
CA ASP A 203 -0.75 -9.56 7.71
C ASP A 203 -0.59 -10.89 8.47
N ALA A 204 -1.69 -11.61 8.71
CA ALA A 204 -1.68 -12.94 9.31
C ALA A 204 -0.83 -13.98 8.54
N PHE A 205 -0.59 -13.75 7.25
CA PHE A 205 0.27 -14.60 6.40
C PHE A 205 1.72 -14.11 6.33
N ASP A 206 2.06 -13.04 7.05
CA ASP A 206 3.41 -12.53 7.20
C ASP A 206 3.89 -12.67 8.66
N PRO A 207 4.72 -13.68 8.97
CA PRO A 207 5.25 -13.89 10.32
C PRO A 207 6.13 -12.74 10.85
N PHE A 208 6.51 -11.78 9.99
CA PHE A 208 7.17 -10.56 10.42
C PHE A 208 6.17 -9.56 11.02
N CYS A 209 4.94 -9.54 10.51
CA CYS A 209 3.88 -8.58 10.84
C CYS A 209 2.81 -9.15 11.80
N TYR A 210 2.79 -10.47 11.99
CA TYR A 210 1.82 -11.16 12.83
C TYR A 210 2.47 -12.27 13.68
N ALA A 211 2.18 -12.28 14.97
CA ALA A 211 2.75 -13.21 15.96
C ALA A 211 1.75 -14.27 16.47
N GLY A 212 0.64 -14.49 15.75
CA GLY A 212 -0.40 -15.44 16.15
C GLY A 212 -1.53 -14.84 17.01
N ASP A 213 -1.40 -13.56 17.40
CA ASP A 213 -2.40 -12.82 18.17
C ASP A 213 -2.36 -11.35 17.74
N ARG A 214 -3.51 -10.81 17.29
CA ARG A 214 -3.57 -9.42 16.81
C ARG A 214 -3.60 -8.41 17.97
N ASP A 215 -3.91 -8.83 19.19
CA ASP A 215 -3.83 -8.00 20.40
C ASP A 215 -2.38 -7.78 20.87
N SER A 216 -1.40 -8.19 20.07
CA SER A 216 0.01 -8.07 20.38
C SER A 216 0.82 -7.39 19.27
N ALA A 217 1.86 -6.68 19.70
CA ALA A 217 2.87 -6.13 18.80
C ALA A 217 3.73 -7.26 18.21
N SER A 218 4.00 -7.16 16.92
CA SER A 218 4.88 -8.05 16.17
C SER A 218 6.33 -7.58 16.18
N ILE A 219 7.22 -8.36 15.55
CA ILE A 219 8.60 -7.93 15.33
C ILE A 219 8.69 -6.75 14.35
N PHE A 220 7.72 -6.63 13.45
CA PHE A 220 7.61 -5.50 12.53
C PHE A 220 7.43 -4.17 13.26
N ASP A 221 6.64 -4.12 14.34
CA ASP A 221 6.48 -2.91 15.17
C ASP A 221 7.82 -2.40 15.70
N VAL A 222 8.66 -3.33 16.18
CA VAL A 222 10.01 -3.03 16.66
C VAL A 222 10.90 -2.59 15.50
N PHE A 223 10.80 -3.25 14.34
CA PHE A 223 11.58 -2.88 13.15
C PHE A 223 11.25 -1.45 12.67
N VAL A 224 9.97 -1.10 12.57
CA VAL A 224 9.57 0.24 12.13
C VAL A 224 10.08 1.29 13.13
N VAL A 225 9.84 1.11 14.43
CA VAL A 225 10.18 2.13 15.44
C VAL A 225 11.68 2.20 15.75
N GLU A 226 12.32 1.07 16.02
CA GLU A 226 13.71 1.03 16.52
C GLU A 226 14.75 1.03 15.40
N LEU A 227 14.37 0.67 14.17
CA LEU A 227 15.25 0.78 13.01
C LEU A 227 14.87 1.94 12.11
N LEU A 228 13.69 1.92 11.48
CA LEU A 228 13.37 2.89 10.42
C LEU A 228 13.15 4.32 10.94
N VAL A 229 12.29 4.50 11.96
CA VAL A 229 12.03 5.81 12.58
C VAL A 229 13.30 6.32 13.26
N ARG A 230 13.97 5.48 14.05
CA ARG A 230 15.23 5.86 14.73
C ARG A 230 16.34 6.23 13.76
N PHE A 231 16.47 5.53 12.63
CA PHE A 231 17.43 5.86 11.59
C PHE A 231 17.22 7.28 11.07
N GLN A 232 15.98 7.65 10.72
CA GLN A 232 15.70 9.01 10.25
C GLN A 232 15.97 10.06 11.32
N ALA A 233 15.56 9.81 12.57
CA ALA A 233 15.81 10.73 13.66
C ALA A 233 17.31 10.93 13.92
N SER A 234 18.11 9.86 13.83
CA SER A 234 19.56 9.91 14.03
C SER A 234 20.27 10.55 12.84
N LEU A 235 19.82 10.24 11.63
CA LEU A 235 20.31 10.86 10.40
C LEU A 235 20.10 12.39 10.42
N GLN A 236 18.91 12.84 10.79
CA GLN A 236 18.62 14.28 10.90
C GLN A 236 19.47 14.95 11.97
N ARG A 237 19.68 14.29 13.12
CA ARG A 237 20.47 14.81 14.24
C ARG A 237 21.95 14.92 13.91
N GLU A 238 22.51 13.92 13.27
CA GLU A 238 23.96 13.80 13.03
C GLU A 238 24.41 14.45 11.72
N LEU A 239 23.56 14.38 10.69
CA LEU A 239 23.92 14.77 9.33
C LEU A 239 22.96 15.78 8.70
N GLY A 240 21.91 16.24 9.39
CA GLY A 240 20.86 17.09 8.82
C GLY A 240 21.37 18.34 8.10
N ASP A 241 22.40 19.01 8.63
CA ASP A 241 22.98 20.21 8.02
C ASP A 241 23.77 19.93 6.72
N PHE A 242 24.10 18.66 6.46
CA PHE A 242 24.85 18.22 5.29
C PHE A 242 23.97 17.56 4.21
N LEU A 243 22.70 17.31 4.51
CA LEU A 243 21.76 16.69 3.58
C LEU A 243 20.94 17.78 2.91
N ASP A 244 20.89 17.76 1.58
CA ASP A 244 19.91 18.59 0.89
C ASP A 244 18.48 18.07 1.11
N GLU A 245 17.50 18.95 0.90
CA GLU A 245 16.09 18.63 1.09
C GLU A 245 15.61 17.51 0.16
N SER A 246 16.18 17.41 -1.04
CA SER A 246 15.82 16.38 -2.02
C SER A 246 16.25 14.98 -1.56
N LEU A 247 17.49 14.84 -1.08
CA LEU A 247 18.01 13.60 -0.53
C LEU A 247 17.27 13.23 0.76
N THR A 248 16.99 14.20 1.63
CA THR A 248 16.22 14.00 2.86
C THR A 248 14.82 13.48 2.54
N ALA A 249 14.10 14.12 1.62
CA ALA A 249 12.79 13.68 1.16
C ALA A 249 12.86 12.29 0.49
N ARG A 250 13.92 11.99 -0.26
CA ARG A 250 14.13 10.65 -0.83
C ARG A 250 14.31 9.61 0.27
N ILE A 251 15.21 9.81 1.23
CA ILE A 251 15.47 8.87 2.34
C ILE A 251 14.23 8.68 3.20
N ARG A 252 13.40 9.73 3.38
CA ARG A 252 12.13 9.60 4.12
C ARG A 252 11.22 8.52 3.56
N ARG A 253 11.33 8.21 2.27
CA ARG A 253 10.54 7.17 1.61
C ARG A 253 10.95 5.74 1.94
N ILE A 254 11.93 5.53 2.82
CA ILE A 254 12.32 4.20 3.29
C ILE A 254 11.14 3.42 3.91
N HIS A 255 10.14 4.10 4.49
CA HIS A 255 8.90 3.50 5.00
C HIS A 255 7.95 3.03 3.91
N HIS A 256 8.19 3.42 2.66
CA HIS A 256 7.44 2.91 1.52
C HIS A 256 8.06 1.66 0.88
N VAL A 257 9.19 1.19 1.42
CA VAL A 257 9.85 -0.01 0.90
C VAL A 257 9.10 -1.24 1.39
N TYR A 258 8.72 -2.11 0.46
CA TYR A 258 8.07 -3.39 0.76
C TYR A 258 8.79 -4.55 0.03
N PRO A 259 9.09 -5.67 0.71
CA PRO A 259 8.95 -5.86 2.16
C PRO A 259 9.91 -4.94 2.92
N ALA A 260 9.58 -4.55 4.16
CA ALA A 260 10.34 -3.55 4.92
C ALA A 260 11.81 -3.94 5.15
N VAL A 261 12.09 -5.24 5.23
CA VAL A 261 13.46 -5.77 5.30
C VAL A 261 14.33 -5.40 4.09
N ALA A 262 13.75 -4.98 2.95
CA ALA A 262 14.48 -4.52 1.77
C ALA A 262 15.01 -3.08 1.87
N ALA A 263 14.65 -2.34 2.93
CA ALA A 263 15.08 -0.97 3.21
C ALA A 263 16.58 -0.69 2.98
N PRO A 264 17.55 -1.51 3.46
CA PRO A 264 18.98 -1.22 3.26
C PRO A 264 19.41 -1.34 1.79
N ALA A 265 18.80 -2.26 1.02
CA ALA A 265 19.12 -2.42 -0.39
C ALA A 265 18.59 -1.23 -1.22
N TRP A 266 17.38 -0.78 -0.89
CA TRP A 266 16.80 0.43 -1.45
C TRP A 266 17.63 1.67 -1.10
N LEU A 267 18.07 1.79 0.15
CA LEU A 267 18.89 2.92 0.62
C LEU A 267 20.23 2.97 -0.13
N ASP A 268 20.90 1.83 -0.36
CA ASP A 268 22.10 1.79 -1.22
C ASP A 268 21.81 2.37 -2.61
N GLY A 269 20.72 1.96 -3.24
CA GLY A 269 20.29 2.48 -4.55
C GLY A 269 20.11 4.00 -4.55
N ILE A 270 19.53 4.56 -3.48
CA ILE A 270 19.39 6.01 -3.31
C ILE A 270 20.76 6.70 -3.20
N LEU A 271 21.65 6.17 -2.35
CA LEU A 271 22.98 6.75 -2.10
C LEU A 271 23.87 6.73 -3.34
N GLN A 272 23.85 5.62 -4.10
CA GLN A 272 24.59 5.49 -5.36
C GLN A 272 24.06 6.48 -6.41
N ALA A 273 22.74 6.60 -6.55
CA ALA A 273 22.11 7.51 -7.50
C ALA A 273 22.30 9.00 -7.14
N ALA A 274 22.55 9.31 -5.86
CA ALA A 274 22.77 10.69 -5.40
C ALA A 274 24.20 11.20 -5.66
N CYS A 275 25.15 10.35 -6.09
CA CYS A 275 26.54 10.71 -6.36
C CYS A 275 27.21 11.48 -5.20
N LEU A 276 26.97 11.05 -3.96
CA LEU A 276 27.44 11.75 -2.77
C LEU A 276 28.96 11.67 -2.61
N PRO A 277 29.58 12.66 -1.93
CA PRO A 277 30.97 12.53 -1.52
C PRO A 277 31.18 11.23 -0.70
N PRO A 278 32.24 10.44 -0.95
CA PRO A 278 32.44 9.15 -0.27
C PRO A 278 32.48 9.22 1.26
N ARG A 279 32.80 10.38 1.83
CA ARG A 279 32.75 10.61 3.28
C ARG A 279 31.31 10.71 3.80
N LEU A 280 30.45 11.47 3.12
CA LEU A 280 29.04 11.63 3.50
C LEU A 280 28.28 10.31 3.32
N GLN A 281 28.51 9.60 2.21
CA GLN A 281 27.93 8.27 2.00
C GLN A 281 28.28 7.31 3.14
N ARG A 282 29.58 7.20 3.50
CA ARG A 282 30.01 6.36 4.63
C ARG A 282 29.43 6.80 5.96
N ALA A 283 29.23 8.10 6.16
CA ALA A 283 28.58 8.61 7.37
C ALA A 283 27.13 8.15 7.45
N ILE A 284 26.35 8.25 6.37
CA ILE A 284 24.97 7.77 6.31
C ILE A 284 24.91 6.25 6.56
N GLU A 285 25.78 5.48 5.90
CA GLU A 285 25.89 4.03 6.10
C GLU A 285 26.26 3.68 7.55
N SER A 286 27.10 4.47 8.21
CA SER A 286 27.48 4.29 9.62
C SER A 286 26.32 4.56 10.57
N VAL A 287 25.48 5.56 10.30
CA VAL A 287 24.26 5.82 11.08
C VAL A 287 23.31 4.63 10.96
N TRP A 288 23.10 4.13 9.74
CA TRP A 288 22.27 2.94 9.50
C TRP A 288 22.79 1.70 10.24
N ASP A 289 24.08 1.42 10.15
CA ASP A 289 24.70 0.27 10.82
C ASP A 289 24.59 0.38 12.35
N SER A 290 24.71 1.60 12.90
CA SER A 290 24.53 1.84 14.34
C SER A 290 23.09 1.59 14.78
N CYS A 291 22.09 2.02 14.00
CA CYS A 291 20.68 1.70 14.29
C CYS A 291 20.40 0.19 14.16
N CYS A 292 21.00 -0.49 13.18
CA CYS A 292 20.92 -1.95 13.08
C CYS A 292 21.47 -2.63 14.34
N ASP A 293 22.61 -2.15 14.83
CA ASP A 293 23.26 -2.68 16.03
C ASP A 293 22.39 -2.56 17.28
N GLU A 294 21.73 -1.43 17.46
CA GLU A 294 20.77 -1.23 18.56
C GLU A 294 19.53 -2.11 18.39
N PHE A 295 18.94 -2.13 17.19
CA PHE A 295 17.79 -2.98 16.88
C PHE A 295 18.08 -4.46 17.17
N LEU A 296 19.22 -4.97 16.74
CA LEU A 296 19.61 -6.38 16.93
C LEU A 296 19.93 -6.74 18.40
N ARG A 297 20.19 -5.74 19.26
CA ARG A 297 20.36 -5.92 20.71
C ARG A 297 19.04 -5.80 21.48
N HIS A 298 17.98 -5.32 20.85
CA HIS A 298 16.68 -5.17 21.48
C HIS A 298 16.16 -6.54 21.96
N GLU A 299 15.67 -6.61 23.20
CA GLU A 299 15.32 -7.88 23.87
C GLU A 299 14.31 -8.71 23.08
N ARG A 300 13.26 -8.06 22.54
CA ARG A 300 12.23 -8.72 21.72
C ARG A 300 12.79 -9.26 20.39
N VAL A 301 13.75 -8.55 19.80
CA VAL A 301 14.40 -8.97 18.56
C VAL A 301 15.30 -10.16 18.85
N ALA A 302 16.04 -10.12 19.96
CA ALA A 302 16.85 -11.24 20.41
C ALA A 302 15.98 -12.48 20.68
N ALA A 303 14.88 -12.34 21.42
CA ALA A 303 13.96 -13.43 21.72
C ALA A 303 13.36 -14.05 20.44
N TRP A 304 12.80 -13.22 19.54
CA TRP A 304 12.25 -13.68 18.27
C TRP A 304 13.29 -14.42 17.40
N LEU A 305 14.54 -13.91 17.38
CA LEU A 305 15.61 -14.55 16.64
C LEU A 305 16.14 -15.84 17.27
N ASP A 306 16.04 -15.98 18.59
CA ASP A 306 16.48 -17.16 19.34
C ASP A 306 15.41 -18.29 19.32
N GLU A 307 14.13 -17.96 19.10
CA GLU A 307 13.06 -18.93 18.78
C GLU A 307 13.24 -19.56 17.39
N GLY A 308 13.95 -18.88 16.48
CA GLY A 308 14.33 -19.40 15.18
C GLY A 308 15.58 -20.31 15.19
N ASP A 309 15.96 -20.83 14.02
CA ASP A 309 17.26 -21.50 13.87
C ASP A 309 18.41 -20.54 14.26
N ARG A 310 19.42 -21.03 15.00
CA ARG A 310 20.62 -20.26 15.43
C ARG A 310 21.39 -19.63 14.26
N GLY A 311 21.11 -20.06 13.03
CA GLY A 311 21.59 -19.43 11.79
C GLY A 311 20.86 -18.14 11.40
N THR A 312 19.59 -17.98 11.75
CA THR A 312 18.71 -16.88 11.34
C THR A 312 19.18 -15.53 11.87
N ARG A 313 19.53 -15.45 13.16
CA ARG A 313 20.10 -14.24 13.79
C ARG A 313 21.33 -13.73 13.05
N ARG A 314 22.33 -14.58 12.88
CA ARG A 314 23.59 -14.23 12.19
C ARG A 314 23.37 -13.88 10.72
N ARG A 315 22.40 -14.51 10.05
CA ARG A 315 22.03 -14.19 8.66
C ARG A 315 21.36 -12.82 8.58
N LEU A 316 20.35 -12.54 9.40
CA LEU A 316 19.68 -11.23 9.41
C LEU A 316 20.65 -10.10 9.74
N MET A 317 21.53 -10.29 10.74
CA MET A 317 22.59 -9.33 11.06
C MET A 317 23.48 -8.98 9.87
N ARG A 318 23.94 -10.00 9.12
CA ARG A 318 24.79 -9.79 7.93
C ARG A 318 24.04 -9.15 6.77
N LEU A 319 22.73 -9.38 6.69
CA LEU A 319 21.90 -8.85 5.61
C LEU A 319 21.48 -7.41 5.86
N LEU A 320 21.26 -6.98 7.10
CA LEU A 320 20.82 -5.60 7.36
C LEU A 320 21.95 -4.56 7.30
N ARG A 321 23.20 -4.94 7.62
CA ARG A 321 24.34 -4.01 7.72
C ARG A 321 25.03 -3.75 6.37
N PHE A 322 25.37 -2.49 6.12
CA PHE A 322 26.21 -2.08 4.99
C PHE A 322 27.67 -2.52 5.15
N SER A 323 28.23 -2.46 6.35
CA SER A 323 29.59 -2.93 6.63
C SER A 323 29.79 -4.43 6.35
N SER A 324 28.69 -5.19 6.27
CA SER A 324 28.72 -6.65 6.10
C SER A 324 28.42 -7.13 4.69
N ARG A 325 28.20 -6.24 3.71
CA ARG A 325 27.78 -6.51 2.31
C ARG A 325 28.41 -7.78 1.71
N PRO A 326 27.72 -8.93 1.72
CA PRO A 326 28.27 -10.16 1.17
C PRO A 326 27.87 -10.28 -0.32
N ALA A 327 28.72 -9.75 -1.21
CA ALA A 327 28.63 -9.85 -2.67
C ALA A 327 27.49 -9.07 -3.37
N ARG A 328 27.57 -9.02 -4.72
CA ARG A 328 26.77 -8.20 -5.67
C ARG A 328 25.25 -8.49 -5.68
N ASP A 329 24.76 -9.47 -4.90
CA ASP A 329 23.37 -9.96 -4.90
C ASP A 329 22.80 -10.18 -3.49
N TRP A 330 23.37 -9.55 -2.46
CA TRP A 330 22.94 -9.77 -1.07
C TRP A 330 21.45 -9.48 -0.83
N TRP A 331 20.88 -8.49 -1.53
CA TRP A 331 19.47 -8.14 -1.42
C TRP A 331 18.55 -9.27 -1.91
N LYS A 332 18.92 -10.00 -2.97
CA LYS A 332 18.14 -11.15 -3.47
C LYS A 332 18.06 -12.23 -2.41
N LYS A 333 19.15 -12.43 -1.64
CA LYS A 333 19.18 -13.38 -0.52
C LYS A 333 18.27 -12.94 0.62
N LEU A 334 18.17 -11.63 0.88
CA LEU A 334 17.28 -11.07 1.89
C LEU A 334 15.81 -11.24 1.51
N ILE A 335 15.44 -10.92 0.27
CA ILE A 335 14.08 -11.16 -0.26
C ILE A 335 13.75 -12.65 -0.26
N ALA A 336 14.67 -13.51 -0.73
CA ALA A 336 14.46 -14.95 -0.73
C ALA A 336 14.31 -15.52 0.70
N TRP A 337 15.05 -14.97 1.67
CA TRP A 337 14.88 -15.33 3.08
C TRP A 337 13.50 -14.92 3.61
N HIS A 338 13.04 -13.71 3.31
CA HIS A 338 11.70 -13.24 3.68
C HIS A 338 10.60 -14.14 3.10
N ARG A 339 10.69 -14.48 1.80
CA ARG A 339 9.74 -15.41 1.16
C ARG A 339 9.69 -16.77 1.85
N ARG A 340 10.85 -17.32 2.22
CA ARG A 340 10.93 -18.59 2.96
C ARG A 340 10.30 -18.52 4.34
N LEU A 341 10.39 -17.39 5.04
CA LEU A 341 9.72 -17.23 6.33
C LEU A 341 8.20 -17.35 6.21
N ARG A 342 7.61 -16.82 5.14
CA ARG A 342 6.17 -16.95 4.84
C ARG A 342 5.77 -18.34 4.35
N GLY A 343 6.72 -19.24 4.13
CA GLY A 343 6.44 -20.56 3.54
C GLY A 343 6.01 -20.52 2.07
N ALA A 344 6.26 -19.42 1.37
CA ALA A 344 5.88 -19.24 -0.03
C ALA A 344 7.11 -19.24 -0.96
N GLU A 345 6.99 -19.89 -2.12
CA GLU A 345 8.03 -19.84 -3.15
C GLU A 345 8.06 -18.50 -3.90
N SER A 346 6.91 -17.81 -3.94
CA SER A 346 6.72 -16.51 -4.59
C SER A 346 6.29 -15.45 -3.58
N ASP A 347 6.13 -14.21 -4.05
CA ASP A 347 5.54 -13.16 -3.22
C ASP A 347 4.02 -13.24 -3.14
N SER A 348 3.38 -14.12 -3.92
CA SER A 348 1.92 -14.27 -4.04
C SER A 348 1.28 -14.91 -2.81
N PHE A 349 0.09 -14.43 -2.45
CA PHE A 349 -0.75 -15.02 -1.40
C PHE A 349 -1.78 -16.02 -1.93
N VAL A 350 -1.70 -16.41 -3.21
CA VAL A 350 -2.59 -17.40 -3.83
C VAL A 350 -2.65 -18.71 -3.03
N VAL A 351 -1.53 -19.19 -2.49
CA VAL A 351 -1.50 -20.42 -1.68
C VAL A 351 -2.37 -20.33 -0.43
N HIS A 352 -2.46 -19.15 0.18
CA HIS A 352 -3.33 -18.91 1.33
C HIS A 352 -4.78 -18.75 0.90
N ALA A 353 -5.05 -18.09 -0.24
CA ALA A 353 -6.39 -17.99 -0.81
C ALA A 353 -6.99 -19.38 -1.14
N LEU A 354 -6.17 -20.31 -1.65
CA LEU A 354 -6.57 -21.71 -1.88
C LEU A 354 -6.82 -22.50 -0.58
N ALA A 355 -6.28 -22.02 0.55
CA ALA A 355 -6.47 -22.62 1.85
C ALA A 355 -7.73 -22.11 2.58
N GLU A 356 -8.32 -21.01 2.13
CA GLU A 356 -9.51 -20.42 2.74
C GLU A 356 -10.67 -21.40 2.81
N GLN A 357 -11.33 -21.44 3.97
CA GLN A 357 -12.46 -22.33 4.18
C GLN A 357 -13.65 -21.95 3.27
N ASP A 358 -13.89 -20.65 3.08
CA ASP A 358 -14.97 -20.18 2.21
C ASP A 358 -14.68 -20.39 0.72
N PHE A 359 -13.39 -20.42 0.33
CA PHE A 359 -12.98 -20.87 -1.01
C PHE A 359 -13.28 -22.36 -1.20
N ARG A 360 -12.76 -23.22 -0.31
CA ARG A 360 -12.89 -24.68 -0.40
C ARG A 360 -14.33 -25.17 -0.35
N ASN A 361 -15.17 -24.50 0.45
CA ASN A 361 -16.59 -24.80 0.56
C ASN A 361 -17.44 -24.12 -0.53
N ARG A 362 -16.81 -23.46 -1.51
CA ARG A 362 -17.46 -22.75 -2.63
C ARG A 362 -18.50 -21.71 -2.18
N ARG A 363 -18.31 -21.14 -0.98
CA ARG A 363 -19.15 -20.07 -0.42
C ARG A 363 -18.74 -18.70 -0.97
N ALA A 364 -17.44 -18.48 -1.08
CA ALA A 364 -16.88 -17.28 -1.68
C ALA A 364 -16.50 -17.53 -3.15
N LYS A 365 -16.95 -16.63 -4.03
CA LYS A 365 -16.49 -16.48 -5.41
C LYS A 365 -15.26 -15.58 -5.51
N HIS A 366 -15.07 -14.71 -4.54
CA HIS A 366 -14.02 -13.71 -4.57
C HIS A 366 -13.24 -13.76 -3.25
N ILE A 367 -11.92 -13.91 -3.33
CA ILE A 367 -11.03 -13.88 -2.16
C ILE A 367 -10.19 -12.62 -2.26
N VAL A 368 -10.32 -11.70 -1.29
CA VAL A 368 -9.71 -10.36 -1.35
C VAL A 368 -8.74 -10.17 -0.20
N TYR A 369 -7.44 -10.05 -0.50
CA TYR A 369 -6.41 -9.69 0.48
C TYR A 369 -5.82 -8.31 0.22
N ALA A 370 -5.35 -7.68 1.28
CA ALA A 370 -4.55 -6.46 1.28
C ALA A 370 -3.12 -6.79 1.78
N HIS A 371 -2.41 -5.84 2.41
CA HIS A 371 -1.08 -6.02 3.02
C HIS A 371 0.11 -5.98 2.04
N ARG A 372 0.01 -6.61 0.86
CA ARG A 372 1.05 -6.50 -0.18
C ARG A 372 0.80 -5.29 -1.08
N ARG A 373 1.88 -4.60 -1.43
CA ARG A 373 1.86 -3.42 -2.32
C ARG A 373 1.83 -3.73 -3.82
N GLU A 374 1.72 -5.00 -4.19
CA GLU A 374 1.60 -5.43 -5.59
C GLU A 374 0.15 -5.81 -5.85
N ASN A 375 -0.39 -5.40 -6.99
CA ASN A 375 -1.72 -5.80 -7.41
C ASN A 375 -1.65 -7.16 -8.13
N GLU A 376 -2.57 -8.05 -7.78
CA GLU A 376 -2.64 -9.38 -8.39
C GLU A 376 -4.11 -9.78 -8.51
N ILE A 377 -4.49 -10.31 -9.67
CA ILE A 377 -5.81 -10.90 -9.91
C ILE A 377 -5.58 -12.26 -10.53
N VAL A 378 -5.93 -13.32 -9.83
CA VAL A 378 -5.60 -14.69 -10.22
C VAL A 378 -6.88 -15.54 -10.20
N PRO A 379 -7.30 -16.10 -11.35
CA PRO A 379 -8.32 -17.14 -11.37
C PRO A 379 -7.84 -18.34 -10.57
N LEU A 380 -8.62 -18.78 -9.59
CA LEU A 380 -8.29 -19.92 -8.72
C LEU A 380 -8.93 -21.22 -9.23
N GLU A 381 -10.23 -21.18 -9.52
CA GLU A 381 -11.02 -22.33 -9.96
C GLU A 381 -12.10 -21.88 -10.94
N ALA A 382 -12.34 -22.69 -11.97
CA ALA A 382 -13.52 -22.61 -12.82
C ALA A 382 -14.16 -24.00 -12.84
N SER A 383 -15.39 -24.11 -12.34
CA SER A 383 -16.13 -25.38 -12.31
C SER A 383 -17.51 -25.24 -12.94
N PHE A 384 -17.93 -26.31 -13.62
CA PHE A 384 -19.22 -26.40 -14.30
C PHE A 384 -20.02 -27.53 -13.65
N ALA A 385 -21.21 -27.22 -13.14
CA ALA A 385 -22.12 -28.21 -12.57
C ALA A 385 -23.57 -27.79 -12.85
N ASP A 386 -24.39 -28.71 -13.36
CA ASP A 386 -25.84 -28.51 -13.58
C ASP A 386 -26.21 -27.24 -14.36
N GLY A 387 -25.39 -26.88 -15.36
CA GLY A 387 -25.60 -25.67 -16.17
C GLY A 387 -25.16 -24.35 -15.50
N TYR A 388 -24.55 -24.41 -14.32
CA TYR A 388 -23.97 -23.26 -13.63
C TYR A 388 -22.45 -23.24 -13.76
N VAL A 389 -21.91 -22.04 -14.02
CA VAL A 389 -20.48 -21.75 -13.97
C VAL A 389 -20.15 -21.12 -12.63
N LEU A 390 -19.21 -21.72 -11.90
CA LEU A 390 -18.61 -21.15 -10.71
C LEU A 390 -17.16 -20.78 -11.03
N ASP A 391 -16.93 -19.48 -11.15
CA ASP A 391 -15.59 -18.90 -11.20
C ASP A 391 -15.23 -18.36 -9.81
N GLN A 392 -14.06 -18.78 -9.32
CA GLN A 392 -13.47 -18.27 -8.08
C GLN A 392 -12.18 -17.52 -8.42
N VAL A 393 -12.05 -16.29 -7.90
CA VAL A 393 -10.95 -15.38 -8.24
C VAL A 393 -10.33 -14.82 -6.97
N PHE A 394 -9.00 -14.80 -6.93
CA PHE A 394 -8.21 -14.13 -5.90
C PHE A 394 -7.85 -12.71 -6.35
N TYR A 395 -7.92 -11.77 -5.41
CA TYR A 395 -7.54 -10.38 -5.57
C TYR A 395 -6.56 -10.00 -4.46
N GLN A 396 -5.39 -9.53 -4.85
CA GLN A 396 -4.52 -8.76 -3.99
C GLN A 396 -4.75 -7.28 -4.30
N THR A 397 -5.20 -6.53 -3.30
CA THR A 397 -5.28 -5.07 -3.38
C THR A 397 -3.90 -4.50 -3.08
N ALA A 398 -3.34 -3.72 -4.01
CA ALA A 398 -2.03 -3.06 -3.82
C ALA A 398 -2.05 -1.89 -2.81
N GLY A 399 -3.23 -1.57 -2.28
CA GLY A 399 -3.41 -0.43 -1.41
C GLY A 399 -3.49 0.90 -2.14
N TRP A 400 -3.40 1.98 -1.35
CA TRP A 400 -3.32 3.37 -1.81
C TRP A 400 -2.02 3.99 -1.34
N ALA A 401 -0.93 3.47 -1.90
CA ALA A 401 0.41 3.77 -1.42
C ALA A 401 1.36 4.15 -2.54
N THR A 402 2.39 4.90 -2.18
CA THR A 402 3.61 4.98 -2.98
C THR A 402 4.33 3.65 -2.93
N VAL A 403 4.64 3.11 -4.10
CA VAL A 403 5.42 1.90 -4.30
C VAL A 403 6.82 2.29 -4.76
N GLU A 404 7.84 1.77 -4.07
CA GLU A 404 9.24 1.90 -4.44
C GLU A 404 9.72 0.58 -5.06
N SER A 405 9.77 0.52 -6.39
CA SER A 405 10.17 -0.70 -7.10
C SER A 405 11.59 -0.59 -7.67
N SER A 406 12.34 -1.68 -7.67
CA SER A 406 13.70 -1.70 -8.24
C SER A 406 13.67 -1.75 -9.77
N ALA A 407 14.45 -0.90 -10.43
CA ALA A 407 14.59 -0.92 -11.88
C ALA A 407 15.21 -2.25 -12.36
N ARG A 408 14.57 -2.91 -13.34
CA ARG A 408 15.01 -4.21 -13.87
C ARG A 408 16.32 -4.14 -14.68
N LEU A 409 16.61 -3.01 -15.32
CA LEU A 409 17.77 -2.84 -16.19
C LEU A 409 19.07 -2.59 -15.40
N ALA A 410 18.98 -1.95 -14.24
CA ALA A 410 20.14 -1.59 -13.42
C ALA A 410 20.69 -2.84 -12.70
N ARG A 411 21.50 -3.63 -13.41
CA ARG A 411 22.02 -4.93 -12.92
C ARG A 411 22.91 -4.82 -11.68
N ALA A 412 23.49 -3.65 -11.40
CA ALA A 412 24.44 -3.47 -10.31
C ALA A 412 23.85 -2.79 -9.06
N HIS A 413 22.81 -1.98 -9.22
CA HIS A 413 22.22 -1.19 -8.14
C HIS A 413 20.70 -1.22 -8.28
N ALA A 414 20.00 -1.51 -7.19
CA ALA A 414 18.54 -1.47 -7.13
C ALA A 414 18.07 -0.02 -7.17
N GLU A 415 18.22 0.66 -8.32
CA GLU A 415 17.75 2.04 -8.48
C GLU A 415 16.23 2.04 -8.33
N PRO A 416 15.69 2.73 -7.31
CA PRO A 416 14.27 2.67 -7.08
C PRO A 416 13.51 3.62 -8.00
N VAL A 417 12.35 3.17 -8.43
CA VAL A 417 11.36 3.91 -9.21
C VAL A 417 10.12 3.99 -8.35
N ALA A 418 9.77 5.23 -8.00
CA ALA A 418 8.59 5.55 -7.20
C ALA A 418 7.40 5.84 -8.11
N PHE A 419 6.25 5.25 -7.79
CA PHE A 419 4.96 5.58 -8.39
C PHE A 419 3.86 5.34 -7.36
N ASP A 420 2.74 6.05 -7.47
CA ASP A 420 1.58 5.80 -6.61
C ASP A 420 0.66 4.79 -7.30
N VAL A 421 0.19 3.81 -6.54
CA VAL A 421 -0.82 2.85 -6.99
C VAL A 421 -2.09 3.09 -6.19
N ARG A 422 -3.23 3.06 -6.87
CA ARG A 422 -4.56 3.11 -6.27
C ARG A 422 -5.39 2.01 -6.90
N GLN A 423 -5.99 1.16 -6.08
CA GLN A 423 -6.87 0.09 -6.55
C GLN A 423 -8.19 0.12 -5.79
N LEU A 424 -9.28 -0.09 -6.51
CA LEU A 424 -10.64 -0.10 -5.97
C LEU A 424 -11.39 -1.31 -6.53
N PRO A 425 -11.35 -2.47 -5.84
CA PRO A 425 -12.19 -3.61 -6.17
C PRO A 425 -13.63 -3.34 -5.73
N VAL A 426 -14.57 -3.58 -6.64
CA VAL A 426 -16.00 -3.42 -6.42
C VAL A 426 -16.70 -4.72 -6.80
N PHE A 427 -17.56 -5.21 -5.93
CA PHE A 427 -18.34 -6.44 -6.10
C PHE A 427 -19.83 -6.12 -6.11
N PHE A 428 -20.54 -6.74 -7.04
CA PHE A 428 -21.96 -6.49 -7.31
C PHE A 428 -22.82 -7.65 -6.84
N GLN A 429 -24.04 -7.35 -6.42
CA GLN A 429 -25.01 -8.34 -5.94
C GLN A 429 -26.06 -8.65 -7.02
N GLY A 430 -26.33 -9.93 -7.25
CA GLY A 430 -27.43 -10.37 -8.12
C GLY A 430 -27.24 -9.96 -9.59
N ASP A 431 -28.10 -9.07 -10.07
CA ASP A 431 -28.11 -8.54 -11.44
C ASP A 431 -27.68 -7.07 -11.55
N GLU A 432 -27.15 -6.48 -10.46
CA GLU A 432 -26.43 -5.21 -10.48
C GLU A 432 -25.35 -5.21 -11.58
N ALA A 433 -25.01 -4.03 -12.13
CA ALA A 433 -24.04 -3.86 -13.21
C ALA A 433 -24.31 -4.77 -14.42
N SER A 434 -25.58 -4.85 -14.81
CA SER A 434 -26.06 -5.72 -15.89
C SER A 434 -25.71 -7.20 -15.71
N GLY A 435 -25.56 -7.63 -14.45
CA GLY A 435 -25.18 -8.99 -14.07
C GLY A 435 -23.67 -9.29 -14.09
N ARG A 436 -22.81 -8.27 -14.20
CA ARG A 436 -21.36 -8.41 -14.01
C ARG A 436 -21.05 -8.67 -12.53
N PRO A 437 -20.17 -9.62 -12.17
CA PRO A 437 -19.91 -9.92 -10.76
C PRO A 437 -19.03 -8.88 -10.04
N PHE A 438 -18.10 -8.24 -10.75
CA PHE A 438 -17.16 -7.28 -10.17
C PHE A 438 -16.58 -6.32 -11.21
N VAL A 439 -15.99 -5.23 -10.74
CA VAL A 439 -15.08 -4.35 -11.50
C VAL A 439 -13.89 -3.97 -10.62
N VAL A 440 -12.72 -3.80 -11.21
CA VAL A 440 -11.52 -3.36 -10.48
C VAL A 440 -10.94 -2.15 -11.20
N SER A 441 -11.05 -0.98 -10.58
CA SER A 441 -10.39 0.24 -11.07
C SER A 441 -8.97 0.30 -10.53
N THR A 442 -7.99 0.56 -11.40
CA THR A 442 -6.59 0.75 -11.02
C THR A 442 -6.05 2.03 -11.63
N ALA A 443 -5.36 2.84 -10.82
CA ALA A 443 -4.59 3.98 -11.29
C ALA A 443 -3.13 3.84 -10.86
N VAL A 444 -2.22 4.12 -11.80
CA VAL A 444 -0.77 4.20 -11.55
C VAL A 444 -0.31 5.59 -11.92
N LEU A 445 0.15 6.36 -10.93
CA LEU A 445 0.56 7.75 -11.10
C LEU A 445 2.08 7.83 -11.01
N GLY A 446 2.70 8.28 -12.11
CA GLY A 446 4.14 8.52 -12.13
C GLY A 446 4.50 9.71 -11.24
N ARG A 447 5.46 9.53 -10.33
CA ARG A 447 6.02 10.66 -9.57
C ARG A 447 7.11 11.33 -10.39
N ARG A 448 7.00 12.64 -10.56
CA ARG A 448 8.09 13.43 -11.15
C ARG A 448 9.28 13.32 -10.22
N ARG A 449 10.39 12.73 -10.70
CA ARG A 449 11.66 12.83 -9.97
C ARG A 449 11.94 14.31 -9.78
N GLY A 450 12.03 14.76 -8.52
CA GLY A 450 12.51 16.10 -8.22
C GLY A 450 13.74 16.32 -9.07
N MET A 451 13.67 17.29 -9.99
CA MET A 451 14.75 17.53 -10.94
C MET A 451 15.92 17.98 -10.08
N VAL A 452 16.89 17.09 -9.85
CA VAL A 452 18.12 17.44 -9.16
C VAL A 452 18.80 18.43 -10.10
N ARG A 453 18.57 19.73 -9.87
CA ARG A 453 19.40 20.76 -10.47
C ARG A 453 20.80 20.43 -9.97
N ARG A 454 21.66 19.96 -10.88
CA ARG A 454 23.09 20.02 -10.68
C ARG A 454 23.43 21.50 -10.60
N GLU A 455 23.25 22.11 -9.44
CA GLU A 455 23.92 23.37 -9.17
C GLU A 455 25.41 23.05 -9.24
N PRO A 456 26.18 23.74 -10.11
CA PRO A 456 27.63 23.58 -10.10
C PRO A 456 28.09 23.85 -8.67
N ALA A 457 28.87 22.93 -8.11
CA ALA A 457 29.28 22.94 -6.71
C ALA A 457 29.88 24.31 -6.33
N VAL A 458 29.05 25.22 -5.84
CA VAL A 458 29.51 26.43 -5.17
C VAL A 458 30.03 25.93 -3.84
N ALA A 459 31.34 26.07 -3.65
CA ALA A 459 32.07 25.65 -2.46
C ALA A 459 31.46 26.26 -1.18
N LYS A 460 30.43 25.61 -0.62
CA LYS A 460 29.91 25.91 0.71
C LYS A 460 30.70 25.07 1.72
N ARG A 461 31.43 25.80 2.57
CA ARG A 461 32.13 25.39 3.81
C ARG A 461 32.83 24.03 3.77
N THR A 462 34.13 24.10 3.53
CA THR A 462 35.09 23.04 3.76
C THR A 462 35.04 22.53 5.21
N MET A 463 34.61 21.29 5.41
CA MET A 463 35.14 20.45 6.50
C MET A 463 36.61 20.16 6.19
N GLN A 464 37.49 21.10 6.52
CA GLN A 464 38.95 20.88 6.48
C GLN A 464 39.49 20.95 7.92
N SER A 465 39.68 19.78 8.53
CA SER A 465 40.84 19.53 9.37
C SER A 465 41.94 18.94 8.49
N ALA A 466 43.15 19.47 8.67
CA ALA A 466 44.39 19.17 7.98
C ALA A 466 44.62 17.68 7.66
N ASP A 467 45.02 17.35 6.43
CA ASP A 467 46.41 16.99 6.17
C ASP A 467 46.72 16.76 4.67
N ARG A 468 47.90 17.27 4.31
CA ARG A 468 48.86 16.90 3.25
C ARG A 468 48.50 16.93 1.75
N GLN A 469 49.29 17.77 1.09
CA GLN A 469 49.53 17.92 -0.34
C GLN A 469 50.07 16.65 -1.00
N GLY A 470 49.63 16.42 -2.25
CA GLY A 470 50.22 15.47 -3.19
C GLY A 470 49.64 15.68 -4.59
N SER A 471 50.40 16.34 -5.45
CA SER A 471 50.09 16.65 -6.85
C SER A 471 50.36 15.44 -7.76
N ALA A 472 49.45 15.11 -8.68
CA ALA A 472 49.79 14.41 -9.94
C ALA A 472 48.68 14.47 -11.01
N ALA A 473 49.09 14.98 -12.17
CA ALA A 473 48.74 14.69 -13.57
C ALA A 473 47.31 14.28 -14.00
N VAL A 474 46.82 15.05 -14.98
CA VAL A 474 45.60 14.86 -15.78
C VAL A 474 45.90 13.93 -16.96
N HIS A 475 45.10 12.88 -17.16
CA HIS A 475 44.98 12.15 -18.43
C HIS A 475 43.57 12.31 -19.00
N GLY A 476 43.52 12.51 -20.33
CA GLY A 476 42.33 12.87 -21.09
C GLY A 476 41.23 11.80 -21.09
N ALA A 477 39.99 12.28 -21.09
CA ALA A 477 38.79 11.47 -21.23
C ALA A 477 38.32 11.48 -22.69
N GLU A 478 38.13 10.28 -23.25
CA GLU A 478 37.46 10.05 -24.53
C GLU A 478 35.96 10.35 -24.44
N ALA A 479 35.42 10.90 -25.52
CA ALA A 479 34.03 11.29 -25.65
C ALA A 479 33.11 10.07 -25.84
N VAL A 480 32.08 9.97 -24.99
CA VAL A 480 30.99 9.01 -25.12
C VAL A 480 29.98 9.54 -26.16
N PRO A 481 29.54 8.72 -27.15
CA PRO A 481 28.56 9.17 -28.13
C PRO A 481 27.17 9.32 -27.50
N GLN A 482 26.51 10.43 -27.79
CA GLN A 482 25.13 10.67 -27.37
C GLN A 482 24.14 9.78 -28.15
N PRO A 483 23.06 9.31 -27.52
CA PRO A 483 21.99 8.60 -28.23
C PRO A 483 21.14 9.59 -29.04
N HIS A 484 21.00 9.31 -30.34
CA HIS A 484 20.08 10.00 -31.23
C HIS A 484 18.63 9.62 -30.93
N PHE A 485 17.81 10.57 -30.48
CA PHE A 485 16.36 10.49 -30.62
C PHE A 485 15.96 11.24 -31.89
N SER A 486 15.55 10.49 -32.91
CA SER A 486 14.96 11.05 -34.12
C SER A 486 13.54 11.53 -33.82
N THR A 487 13.32 12.83 -33.95
CA THR A 487 11.99 13.43 -34.08
C THR A 487 11.56 13.34 -35.54
N ALA A 488 10.66 12.41 -35.86
CA ALA A 488 9.95 12.43 -37.14
C ALA A 488 8.73 13.36 -36.98
N ALA A 489 8.86 14.56 -37.54
CA ALA A 489 7.77 15.50 -37.74
C ALA A 489 6.99 15.15 -39.02
N GLU A 490 5.66 15.21 -38.87
CA GLU A 490 4.62 15.59 -39.83
C GLU A 490 5.00 15.77 -41.31
N ARG A 491 4.28 15.04 -42.17
CA ARG A 491 3.81 15.56 -43.45
C ARG A 491 2.31 15.30 -43.61
N ARG A 492 1.55 16.40 -43.62
CA ARG A 492 0.23 16.53 -44.25
C ARG A 492 0.44 16.92 -45.71
N GLU A 493 -0.35 16.33 -46.61
CA GLU A 493 -0.87 16.93 -47.86
C GLU A 493 -1.94 15.94 -48.40
N THR A 494 -3.24 16.25 -48.22
CA THR A 494 -4.22 16.79 -49.21
C THR A 494 -4.89 15.75 -50.14
N SER A 495 -6.18 15.48 -49.86
CA SER A 495 -7.41 15.32 -50.69
C SER A 495 -7.34 15.16 -52.23
N PRO A 496 -8.47 14.85 -52.93
CA PRO A 496 -9.72 14.17 -52.56
C PRO A 496 -10.20 13.14 -53.65
N ASP A 497 -11.44 12.65 -53.47
CA ASP A 497 -12.44 12.25 -54.48
C ASP A 497 -12.91 10.79 -54.57
N ALA A 498 -14.24 10.72 -54.56
CA ALA A 498 -15.14 9.91 -55.37
C ALA A 498 -15.42 8.42 -55.03
N ASP A 499 -16.62 8.24 -54.49
CA ASP A 499 -17.78 7.66 -55.19
C ASP A 499 -17.95 6.13 -55.28
N SER A 500 -19.21 5.72 -55.07
CA SER A 500 -19.84 4.43 -55.41
C SER A 500 -19.29 3.19 -54.69
N SER A 501 -20.01 2.11 -54.41
CA SER A 501 -21.39 1.66 -54.54
C SER A 501 -21.43 0.26 -53.88
N VAL A 502 -22.56 -0.04 -53.23
CA VAL A 502 -23.29 -1.33 -53.29
C VAL A 502 -22.48 -2.64 -53.41
N GLU A 503 -22.59 -3.52 -52.40
CA GLU A 503 -23.10 -4.91 -52.58
C GLU A 503 -23.17 -5.69 -51.24
N ARG A 504 -24.38 -6.17 -50.93
CA ARG A 504 -24.64 -7.40 -50.14
C ARG A 504 -24.30 -8.60 -51.04
N PRO A 505 -23.90 -9.80 -50.53
CA PRO A 505 -24.91 -10.70 -49.96
C PRO A 505 -24.45 -11.79 -48.95
N ALA A 506 -25.49 -12.44 -48.42
CA ALA A 506 -25.64 -13.87 -48.11
C ALA A 506 -24.92 -14.50 -46.90
N SER A 507 -25.74 -14.68 -45.86
CA SER A 507 -26.06 -15.96 -45.21
C SER A 507 -25.38 -17.24 -45.73
N GLN A 508 -24.73 -17.98 -44.83
CA GLN A 508 -24.71 -19.44 -44.86
C GLN A 508 -24.94 -20.00 -43.45
N THR A 509 -26.08 -20.66 -43.33
CA THR A 509 -26.45 -21.70 -42.37
C THR A 509 -25.56 -22.93 -42.56
N ASN A 510 -25.15 -23.57 -41.47
CA ASN A 510 -24.80 -25.00 -41.47
C ASN A 510 -25.40 -25.65 -40.21
N GLU A 511 -26.49 -26.38 -40.44
CA GLU A 511 -26.88 -27.55 -39.67
C GLU A 511 -26.05 -28.74 -40.17
N ALA A 512 -25.53 -29.57 -39.26
CA ALA A 512 -25.43 -31.02 -39.44
C ALA A 512 -25.06 -31.69 -38.10
N THR A 513 -26.05 -32.41 -37.57
CA THR A 513 -25.99 -33.69 -36.85
C THR A 513 -24.69 -34.49 -36.95
N GLU A 514 -24.18 -34.92 -35.78
CA GLU A 514 -24.18 -36.33 -35.32
C GLU A 514 -24.13 -36.38 -33.78
#